data_AF-A0A3D4ZN65-F1
#
_entry.id   AF-A0A3D4ZN65-F1
#
_cell.length_a   1.000
_cell.length_b   1.000
_cell.length_c   1.000
_cell.angle_alpha   90.00
_cell.angle_beta   90.00
_cell.angle_gamma   90.00
#
_symmetry.space_group_name_H-M   'P 1'
#
loop_
_entity.id
_entity.type
_entity.pdbx_description
1 polymer ?
#
loop_
_entity_poly.entity_id
_entity_poly.type
_entity_poly.pdbx_seq_one_letter_code
_entity_poly.pdbx_strand_id
1 'polypeptide(L)'
;ERLGVRVFRHYSIEGYPSNIPLIVSEQGYGRNEFIETSRPLVVVTAPGPGSGKMATCLSQLYHEYKRGVKAGYAKFETFPIWNIPLNHPVNLAYEAATADLNDVNMIDPFHLEAYGVTTVNYNRDVEVFPVLRAMFEKIMGQCPYKSPTDMGVNMAGNAIVDDAVCREASRQEIIRRYYQSLCERRQGLLEEDVVYKLELLMNQAGVSTADRPVVQAAIDRAESTGMPAAAIQLPDGQIVTGKTSNLLGCSAALLLNALKVLGGIHHDIHLISPIVIEPIQKLKTKDLGGHNPRLHTDEILIALSISAATNPTAELAMNQLPLLRGCEAHSSVILSQVDNSTFKKLGVHLTCEPTYQTKKLYHK
;
A
#
# COMPACT_ATOMS: atom_id res chain seq x y z
N GLU A 1 -5.35 2.57 32.24
CA GLU A 1 -5.75 1.66 33.36
C GLU A 1 -7.27 1.39 33.45
N ARG A 2 -8.16 2.37 33.26
CA ARG A 2 -9.64 2.17 33.35
C ARG A 2 -10.23 1.05 32.47
N LEU A 3 -9.52 0.64 31.41
CA LEU A 3 -9.91 -0.45 30.51
C LEU A 3 -9.43 -1.85 30.99
N GLY A 4 -8.89 -1.97 32.21
CA GLY A 4 -8.37 -3.23 32.74
C GLY A 4 -7.01 -3.66 32.17
N VAL A 5 -6.42 -2.85 31.29
CA VAL A 5 -5.07 -3.09 30.75
C VAL A 5 -4.03 -2.48 31.68
N ARG A 6 -3.08 -3.32 32.12
CA ARG A 6 -1.92 -2.89 32.91
C ARG A 6 -0.97 -2.08 32.03
N VAL A 7 -0.52 -0.94 32.54
CA VAL A 7 0.37 -0.02 31.83
C VAL A 7 1.67 0.07 32.63
N PHE A 8 2.79 0.03 31.91
CA PHE A 8 4.12 0.04 32.49
C PHE A 8 4.91 1.22 31.90
N ARG A 9 5.77 1.82 32.71
CA ARG A 9 6.55 3.01 32.34
C ARG A 9 7.96 2.61 31.93
N HIS A 10 8.35 3.10 30.76
CA HIS A 10 9.71 3.05 30.27
C HIS A 10 10.27 4.48 30.19
N TYR A 11 11.58 4.62 30.37
CA TYR A 11 12.26 5.89 30.45
C TYR A 11 13.31 6.03 29.35
N SER A 12 13.57 7.27 28.94
CA SER A 12 14.67 7.57 28.04
C SER A 12 16.01 7.19 28.68
N ILE A 13 16.85 6.48 27.93
CA ILE A 13 18.19 6.08 28.35
C ILE A 13 19.19 6.96 27.60
N GLU A 14 20.05 7.65 28.34
CA GLU A 14 21.07 8.51 27.75
C GLU A 14 22.07 7.70 26.93
N GLY A 15 22.45 8.22 25.77
CA GLY A 15 23.42 7.55 24.88
C GLY A 15 22.89 6.28 24.19
N TYR A 16 21.58 6.05 24.15
CA TYR A 16 21.00 4.95 23.36
C TYR A 16 21.13 5.23 21.85
N PRO A 17 21.55 4.25 21.02
CA PRO A 17 21.87 2.85 21.35
C PRO A 17 23.37 2.59 21.63
N SER A 18 24.23 3.61 21.61
CA SER A 18 25.69 3.46 21.57
C SER A 18 26.35 3.14 22.93
N ASN A 19 25.80 3.62 24.05
CA ASN A 19 26.40 3.44 25.39
C ASN A 19 25.96 2.13 26.06
N ILE A 20 26.39 1.00 25.49
CA ILE A 20 25.97 -0.35 25.93
C ILE A 20 26.19 -0.59 27.45
N PRO A 21 27.32 -0.21 28.07
CA PRO A 21 27.51 -0.39 29.52
C PRO A 21 26.46 0.31 30.38
N LEU A 22 26.02 1.51 29.97
CA LEU A 22 24.96 2.24 30.66
C LEU A 22 23.59 1.61 30.35
N ILE A 23 23.32 1.29 29.09
CA ILE A 23 22.04 0.73 28.64
C ILE A 23 21.74 -0.59 29.35
N VAL A 24 22.70 -1.50 29.41
CA VAL A 24 22.57 -2.82 30.05
C VAL A 24 23.01 -2.73 31.52
N SER A 25 22.34 -1.87 32.29
CA SER A 25 22.61 -1.66 33.73
C SER A 25 21.33 -1.30 34.50
N GLU A 26 21.45 -1.21 35.82
CA GLU A 26 20.38 -0.71 36.70
C GLU A 26 19.96 0.73 36.38
N GLN A 27 20.89 1.54 35.83
CA GLN A 27 20.62 2.94 35.44
C GLN A 27 20.10 3.07 34.01
N GLY A 28 20.18 2.00 33.20
CA GLY A 28 19.60 1.90 31.87
C GLY A 28 18.28 1.13 31.91
N TYR A 29 18.26 -0.09 31.35
CA TYR A 29 17.07 -0.94 31.33
C TYR A 29 16.50 -1.22 32.73
N GLY A 30 17.32 -1.27 33.78
CA GLY A 30 16.83 -1.50 35.15
C GLY A 30 15.92 -0.41 35.70
N ARG A 31 15.89 0.78 35.09
CA ARG A 31 14.94 1.85 35.44
C ARG A 31 13.54 1.60 34.89
N ASN A 32 13.40 0.80 33.84
CA ASN A 32 12.11 0.54 33.24
C ASN A 32 11.29 -0.39 34.13
N GLU A 33 9.97 -0.19 34.14
CA GLU A 33 9.07 -1.09 34.86
C GLU A 33 8.99 -2.43 34.14
N PHE A 34 9.28 -3.52 34.85
CA PHE A 34 9.17 -4.86 34.30
C PHE A 34 7.72 -5.21 33.96
N ILE A 35 7.49 -5.59 32.70
CA ILE A 35 6.19 -6.01 32.20
C ILE A 35 6.01 -7.49 32.54
N GLU A 36 5.17 -7.76 33.53
CA GLU A 36 4.82 -9.14 33.89
C GLU A 36 3.95 -9.76 32.79
N THR A 37 4.51 -10.75 32.09
CA THR A 37 3.81 -11.49 31.04
C THR A 37 3.47 -12.90 31.50
N SER A 38 2.36 -13.45 31.02
CA SER A 38 1.86 -14.78 31.44
C SER A 38 2.05 -15.87 30.38
N ARG A 39 2.29 -15.48 29.13
CA ARG A 39 2.47 -16.40 28.00
C ARG A 39 3.94 -16.41 27.57
N PRO A 40 4.47 -17.55 27.12
CA PRO A 40 5.87 -17.68 26.73
C PRO A 40 6.21 -16.94 25.42
N LEU A 41 5.21 -16.68 24.58
CA LEU A 41 5.35 -15.86 23.37
C LEU A 41 4.62 -14.55 23.55
N VAL A 42 5.37 -13.45 23.50
CA VAL A 42 4.87 -12.09 23.64
C VAL A 42 5.09 -11.36 22.32
N VAL A 43 3.99 -10.94 21.69
CA VAL A 43 4.04 -10.15 20.44
C VAL A 43 4.04 -8.68 20.81
N VAL A 44 5.12 -7.98 20.49
CA VAL A 44 5.27 -6.54 20.72
C VAL A 44 4.91 -5.78 19.45
N THR A 45 3.90 -4.92 19.53
CA THR A 45 3.40 -4.12 18.40
C THR A 45 3.23 -2.65 18.79
N ALA A 46 3.10 -1.77 17.80
CA ALA A 46 2.90 -0.33 18.01
C ALA A 46 2.16 0.33 16.84
N PRO A 47 1.59 1.53 17.02
CA PRO A 47 0.91 2.27 15.95
C PRO A 47 1.79 2.64 14.75
N GLY A 48 3.11 2.76 14.94
CA GLY A 48 4.03 3.12 13.86
C GLY A 48 5.52 2.94 14.19
N PRO A 49 6.41 3.47 13.34
CA PRO A 49 7.85 3.59 13.60
C PRO A 49 8.14 4.46 14.83
N GLY A 50 9.35 4.35 15.39
CA GLY A 50 9.81 5.22 16.50
C GLY A 50 9.15 5.00 17.87
N SER A 51 8.19 4.09 18.00
CA SER A 51 7.47 3.85 19.28
C SER A 51 8.24 3.02 20.33
N GLY A 52 9.54 2.81 20.15
CA GLY A 52 10.37 2.09 21.15
C GLY A 52 10.21 0.56 21.20
N LYS A 53 9.55 -0.09 20.23
CA LYS A 53 9.30 -1.54 20.20
C LYS A 53 10.53 -2.39 20.55
N MET A 54 11.63 -2.15 19.85
CA MET A 54 12.89 -2.88 20.05
C MET A 54 13.48 -2.63 21.45
N ALA A 55 13.49 -1.37 21.90
CA ALA A 55 13.98 -1.02 23.24
C ALA A 55 13.13 -1.69 24.34
N THR A 56 11.82 -1.79 24.17
CA THR A 56 10.93 -2.52 25.09
C THR A 56 11.26 -4.01 25.10
N CYS A 57 11.46 -4.65 23.95
CA CYS A 57 11.84 -6.06 23.88
C CYS A 57 13.18 -6.33 24.59
N LEU A 58 14.19 -5.50 24.34
CA LEU A 58 15.52 -5.65 24.96
C LEU A 58 15.50 -5.36 26.46
N SER A 59 14.68 -4.40 26.89
CA SER A 59 14.46 -4.14 28.32
C SER A 59 13.81 -5.34 29.01
N GLN A 60 12.79 -5.94 28.40
CA GLN A 60 12.16 -7.16 28.91
C GLN A 60 13.14 -8.33 28.97
N LEU A 61 13.95 -8.50 27.92
CA LEU A 61 15.01 -9.50 27.87
C LEU A 61 15.99 -9.33 29.04
N TYR A 62 16.45 -8.09 29.30
CA TYR A 62 17.32 -7.77 30.43
C TYR A 62 16.68 -8.16 31.78
N HIS A 63 15.42 -7.79 32.03
CA HIS A 63 14.75 -8.11 33.28
C HIS A 63 14.53 -9.62 33.48
N GLU A 64 14.18 -10.36 32.41
CA GLU A 64 14.00 -11.82 32.52
C GLU A 64 15.32 -12.52 32.86
N TYR A 65 16.43 -12.13 32.23
CA TYR A 65 17.76 -12.68 32.57
C TYR A 65 18.17 -12.34 34.01
N LYS A 66 17.90 -11.13 34.49
CA LYS A 66 18.12 -10.75 35.89
C LYS A 66 17.31 -11.60 36.88
N ARG A 67 16.14 -12.10 36.46
CA ARG A 67 15.25 -12.99 37.23
C ARG A 67 15.58 -14.48 37.05
N GLY A 68 16.61 -14.81 36.27
CA GLY A 68 17.01 -16.20 36.01
C GLY A 68 16.17 -16.91 34.96
N VAL A 69 15.32 -16.19 34.22
CA VAL A 69 14.50 -16.73 33.13
C VAL A 69 15.23 -16.56 31.80
N LYS A 70 15.43 -17.66 31.08
CA LYS A 70 16.03 -17.63 29.74
C LYS A 70 14.98 -17.20 28.71
N ALA A 71 14.98 -15.91 28.39
CA ALA A 71 14.15 -15.35 27.33
C ALA A 71 14.95 -15.17 26.02
N GLY A 72 14.25 -14.82 24.93
CA GLY A 72 14.84 -14.54 23.62
C GLY A 72 14.14 -13.37 22.94
N TYR A 73 14.77 -12.85 21.89
CA TYR A 73 14.23 -11.79 21.04
C TYR A 73 14.31 -12.23 19.58
N ALA A 74 13.24 -12.07 18.81
CA ALA A 74 13.26 -12.29 17.37
C ALA A 74 12.45 -11.18 16.68
N LYS A 75 12.69 -10.98 15.38
CA LYS A 75 12.03 -9.94 14.59
C LYS A 75 11.16 -10.56 13.50
N PHE A 76 9.89 -10.16 13.45
CA PHE A 76 8.97 -10.54 12.39
C PHE A 76 8.73 -9.36 11.46
N GLU A 77 9.20 -9.46 10.23
CA GLU A 77 8.92 -8.54 9.13
C GLU A 77 8.64 -9.35 7.86
N THR A 78 7.61 -8.97 7.11
CA THR A 78 7.24 -9.68 5.87
C THR A 78 8.17 -9.30 4.71
N PHE A 79 8.60 -8.04 4.65
CA PHE A 79 9.46 -7.50 3.60
C PHE A 79 10.67 -6.76 4.18
N PRO A 80 11.82 -6.79 3.51
CA PRO A 80 12.11 -7.61 2.33
C PRO A 80 12.09 -9.12 2.67
N ILE A 81 11.87 -9.96 1.65
CA ILE A 81 11.94 -11.42 1.83
C ILE A 81 13.40 -11.83 1.66
N TRP A 82 13.97 -12.38 2.74
CA TRP A 82 15.41 -12.61 2.87
C TRP A 82 15.95 -13.69 1.92
N ASN A 83 15.14 -14.70 1.59
CA ASN A 83 15.53 -15.88 0.80
C ASN A 83 15.14 -15.80 -0.67
N ILE A 84 14.77 -14.62 -1.17
CA ILE A 84 14.63 -14.37 -2.62
C ILE A 84 15.61 -13.27 -3.03
N PRO A 85 16.04 -13.22 -4.31
CA PRO A 85 17.05 -12.26 -4.76
C PRO A 85 16.72 -10.79 -4.48
N LEU A 86 17.76 -9.97 -4.35
CA LEU A 86 17.61 -8.52 -4.18
C LEU A 86 16.81 -7.88 -5.33
N ASN A 87 17.12 -8.29 -6.57
CA ASN A 87 16.45 -7.83 -7.78
C ASN A 87 15.16 -8.61 -8.09
N HIS A 88 14.65 -9.41 -7.14
CA HIS A 88 13.36 -10.06 -7.32
C HIS A 88 12.24 -9.01 -7.33
N PRO A 89 11.28 -9.02 -8.28
CA PRO A 89 10.21 -8.02 -8.35
C PRO A 89 9.45 -7.82 -7.03
N VAL A 90 9.28 -8.88 -6.23
CA VAL A 90 8.66 -8.79 -4.89
C VAL A 90 9.44 -7.87 -3.94
N ASN A 91 10.77 -7.97 -3.91
CA ASN A 91 11.61 -7.10 -3.09
C ASN A 91 11.67 -5.68 -3.68
N LEU A 92 11.71 -5.55 -5.01
CA LEU A 92 11.66 -4.24 -5.69
C LEU A 92 10.32 -3.51 -5.46
N ALA A 93 9.20 -4.24 -5.41
CA ALA A 93 7.90 -3.67 -5.10
C ALA A 93 7.80 -3.16 -3.65
N TYR A 94 8.46 -3.83 -2.71
CA TYR A 94 8.61 -3.31 -1.36
C TYR A 94 9.40 -1.99 -1.36
N GLU A 95 10.52 -1.92 -2.06
CA GLU A 95 11.32 -0.69 -2.17
C GLU A 95 10.55 0.45 -2.87
N ALA A 96 9.72 0.12 -3.86
CA ALA A 96 8.82 1.07 -4.50
C ALA A 96 7.72 1.57 -3.54
N ALA A 97 7.22 0.71 -2.66
CA ALA A 97 6.22 1.08 -1.65
C ALA A 97 6.80 1.91 -0.50
N THR A 98 8.11 1.89 -0.33
CA THR A 98 8.87 2.65 0.67
C THR A 98 9.83 3.63 0.02
N ALA A 99 9.55 4.10 -1.21
CA ALA A 99 10.46 4.95 -1.95
C ALA A 99 10.74 6.29 -1.23
N ASP A 100 9.74 6.78 -0.49
CA ASP A 100 9.78 7.96 0.39
C ASP A 100 10.49 7.71 1.73
N LEU A 101 10.68 6.43 2.09
CA LEU A 101 11.43 6.03 3.26
C LEU A 101 12.88 5.73 2.84
N ASN A 102 13.84 6.12 3.67
CA ASN A 102 15.27 5.83 3.46
C ASN A 102 15.61 4.34 3.70
N ASP A 103 14.65 3.44 3.54
CA ASP A 103 14.83 2.00 3.63
C ASP A 103 15.24 1.51 2.24
N VAL A 104 16.45 0.95 2.18
CA VAL A 104 17.08 0.45 0.95
C VAL A 104 17.42 -1.01 1.15
N ASN A 105 16.91 -1.87 0.26
CA ASN A 105 17.23 -3.28 0.29
C ASN A 105 18.71 -3.49 -0.06
N MET A 106 19.36 -4.42 0.62
CA MET A 106 20.76 -4.76 0.37
C MET A 106 21.04 -6.22 0.72
N ILE A 107 22.19 -6.71 0.27
CA ILE A 107 22.69 -8.01 0.71
C ILE A 107 23.13 -7.90 2.17
N ASP A 108 22.77 -8.89 2.98
CA ASP A 108 23.24 -9.02 4.36
C ASP A 108 24.72 -9.47 4.36
N PRO A 109 25.68 -8.58 4.66
CA PRO A 109 27.09 -8.95 4.63
C PRO A 109 27.45 -9.92 5.77
N PHE A 110 26.75 -9.86 6.90
CA PHE A 110 27.02 -10.72 8.06
C PHE A 110 26.60 -12.16 7.79
N HIS A 111 25.46 -12.36 7.13
CA HIS A 111 25.00 -13.70 6.75
C HIS A 111 25.91 -14.31 5.68
N LEU A 112 26.34 -13.50 4.70
CA LEU A 112 27.28 -13.93 3.67
C LEU A 112 28.64 -14.33 4.26
N GLU A 113 29.19 -13.54 5.20
CA GLU A 113 30.45 -13.87 5.87
C GLU A 113 30.34 -15.13 6.74
N ALA A 114 29.25 -15.25 7.51
CA ALA A 114 29.08 -16.34 8.46
C ALA A 114 28.75 -17.70 7.82
N TYR A 115 28.05 -17.70 6.68
CA TYR A 115 27.48 -18.92 6.08
C TYR A 115 27.82 -19.10 4.59
N GLY A 116 28.38 -18.09 3.91
CA GLY A 116 28.62 -18.14 2.47
C GLY A 116 27.32 -18.06 1.64
N VAL A 117 26.20 -17.68 2.25
CA VAL A 117 24.88 -17.62 1.61
C VAL A 117 24.45 -16.17 1.44
N THR A 118 24.06 -15.80 0.23
CA THR A 118 23.51 -14.47 -0.06
C THR A 118 22.06 -14.39 0.38
N THR A 119 21.75 -13.42 1.25
CA THR A 119 20.39 -13.12 1.72
C THR A 119 20.12 -11.63 1.65
N VAL A 120 18.84 -11.25 1.62
CA VAL A 120 18.41 -9.85 1.53
C VAL A 120 17.98 -9.32 2.89
N ASN A 121 18.46 -8.13 3.22
CA ASN A 121 18.02 -7.34 4.36
C ASN A 121 17.91 -5.86 3.92
N TYR A 122 17.88 -4.91 4.85
CA TYR A 122 17.87 -3.49 4.54
C TYR A 122 18.84 -2.70 5.42
N ASN A 123 19.27 -1.54 4.94
CA ASN A 123 20.31 -0.70 5.53
C ASN A 123 20.19 -0.52 7.04
N ARG A 124 19.01 -0.12 7.55
CA ARG A 124 18.84 0.19 8.99
C ARG A 124 19.13 -1.00 9.90
N ASP A 125 18.70 -2.20 9.52
CA ASP A 125 18.90 -3.41 10.31
C ASP A 125 20.35 -3.91 10.21
N VAL A 126 20.95 -3.82 9.02
CA VAL A 126 22.37 -4.14 8.81
C VAL A 126 23.26 -3.19 9.63
N GLU A 127 22.99 -1.89 9.60
CA GLU A 127 23.76 -0.87 10.32
C GLU A 127 23.67 -1.02 11.86
N VAL A 128 22.50 -1.39 12.39
CA VAL A 128 22.29 -1.50 13.84
C VAL A 128 22.72 -2.86 14.41
N PHE A 129 22.87 -3.89 13.58
CA PHE A 129 23.15 -5.26 14.03
C PHE A 129 24.39 -5.40 14.94
N PRO A 130 25.55 -4.76 14.68
CA PRO A 130 26.71 -4.84 15.57
C PRO A 130 26.41 -4.37 17.00
N VAL A 131 25.59 -3.34 17.13
CA VAL A 131 25.17 -2.80 18.43
C VAL A 131 24.25 -3.78 19.14
N LEU A 132 23.27 -4.36 18.41
CA LEU A 132 22.38 -5.37 18.95
C LEU A 132 23.12 -6.63 19.41
N ARG A 133 24.08 -7.11 18.62
CA ARG A 133 24.94 -8.24 18.96
C ARG A 133 25.63 -8.01 20.31
N ALA A 134 26.24 -6.84 20.49
CA ALA A 134 26.93 -6.51 21.74
C ALA A 134 25.94 -6.38 22.93
N MET A 135 24.71 -5.90 22.71
CA MET A 135 23.66 -5.93 23.73
C MET A 135 23.26 -7.36 24.11
N PHE A 136 23.09 -8.26 23.14
CA PHE A 136 22.78 -9.66 23.41
C PHE A 136 23.92 -10.37 24.15
N GLU A 137 25.17 -10.17 23.75
CA GLU A 137 26.34 -10.71 24.46
C GLU A 137 26.37 -10.22 25.92
N LYS A 138 26.04 -8.94 26.17
CA LYS A 138 26.01 -8.37 27.52
C LYS A 138 24.85 -8.89 28.38
N ILE A 139 23.67 -9.11 27.81
CA ILE A 139 22.48 -9.58 28.54
C ILE A 139 22.49 -11.10 28.73
N MET A 140 22.78 -11.84 27.66
CA MET A 140 22.61 -13.28 27.56
C MET A 140 23.92 -14.06 27.72
N GLY A 141 25.07 -13.38 27.76
CA GLY A 141 26.41 -13.97 27.77
C GLY A 141 26.94 -14.35 26.38
N GLN A 142 26.04 -14.57 25.41
CA GLN A 142 26.37 -14.83 24.01
C GLN A 142 25.24 -14.31 23.10
N CYS A 143 25.58 -13.90 21.88
CA CYS A 143 24.57 -13.59 20.87
C CYS A 143 24.16 -14.88 20.12
N PRO A 144 22.86 -15.23 20.05
CA PRO A 144 22.40 -16.40 19.30
C PRO A 144 22.41 -16.17 17.77
N TYR A 145 22.56 -14.92 17.32
CA TYR A 145 22.48 -14.51 15.92
C TYR A 145 23.86 -14.16 15.37
N LYS A 146 24.17 -14.61 14.16
CA LYS A 146 25.36 -14.19 13.42
C LYS A 146 25.06 -13.09 12.40
N SER A 147 23.78 -12.85 12.10
CA SER A 147 23.31 -11.86 11.13
C SER A 147 21.92 -11.33 11.49
N PRO A 148 21.48 -10.17 10.95
CA PRO A 148 20.09 -9.74 11.06
C PRO A 148 19.12 -10.70 10.34
N THR A 149 19.59 -11.44 9.32
CA THR A 149 18.81 -12.54 8.74
C THR A 149 18.48 -13.62 9.77
N ASP A 150 19.43 -14.07 10.59
CA ASP A 150 19.20 -15.08 11.65
C ASP A 150 18.22 -14.58 12.72
N MET A 151 18.20 -13.27 12.96
CA MET A 151 17.31 -12.62 13.92
C MET A 151 15.86 -12.56 13.41
N GLY A 152 15.67 -12.68 12.10
CA GLY A 152 14.37 -12.72 11.43
C GLY A 152 13.68 -14.08 11.54
N VAL A 153 12.35 -14.08 11.56
CA VAL A 153 11.53 -15.32 11.57
C VAL A 153 10.62 -15.45 10.34
N ASN A 154 10.91 -14.69 9.27
CA ASN A 154 10.06 -14.63 8.09
C ASN A 154 10.15 -15.91 7.24
N MET A 155 8.99 -16.50 6.95
CA MET A 155 8.84 -17.70 6.13
C MET A 155 8.11 -17.44 4.80
N ALA A 156 7.77 -16.19 4.48
CA ALA A 156 6.92 -15.84 3.33
C ALA A 156 7.50 -16.32 1.99
N GLY A 157 8.83 -16.21 1.78
CA GLY A 157 9.46 -16.68 0.55
C GLY A 157 9.34 -18.19 0.34
N ASN A 158 9.29 -18.98 1.42
CA ASN A 158 9.08 -20.44 1.33
C ASN A 158 7.62 -20.81 1.01
N ALA A 159 6.69 -19.86 1.11
CA ALA A 159 5.27 -20.06 0.85
C ALA A 159 4.83 -19.57 -0.54
N ILE A 160 5.77 -19.11 -1.38
CA ILE A 160 5.50 -18.78 -2.78
C ILE A 160 5.25 -20.09 -3.54
N VAL A 161 3.99 -20.30 -3.96
CA VAL A 161 3.58 -21.49 -4.72
C VAL A 161 3.69 -21.29 -6.24
N ASP A 162 3.64 -20.04 -6.70
CA ASP A 162 3.80 -19.65 -8.10
C ASP A 162 4.59 -18.34 -8.18
N ASP A 163 5.88 -18.47 -8.49
CA ASP A 163 6.81 -17.34 -8.59
C ASP A 163 6.46 -16.39 -9.75
N ALA A 164 5.95 -16.93 -10.87
CA ALA A 164 5.63 -16.12 -12.05
C ALA A 164 4.45 -15.18 -11.75
N VAL A 165 3.42 -15.67 -11.06
CA VAL A 165 2.29 -14.85 -10.61
C VAL A 165 2.75 -13.77 -9.62
N CYS A 166 3.60 -14.11 -8.64
CA CYS A 166 4.13 -13.14 -7.69
C CYS A 166 4.99 -12.06 -8.37
N ARG A 167 5.82 -12.43 -9.35
CA ARG A 167 6.61 -11.48 -10.14
C ARG A 167 5.73 -10.50 -10.90
N GLU A 168 4.70 -10.99 -11.59
CA GLU A 168 3.81 -10.14 -12.37
C GLU A 168 3.01 -9.21 -11.47
N ALA A 169 2.42 -9.71 -10.38
CA ALA A 169 1.70 -8.87 -9.43
C ALA A 169 2.58 -7.76 -8.83
N SER A 170 3.84 -8.07 -8.55
CA SER A 170 4.80 -7.10 -8.01
C SER A 170 5.21 -6.06 -9.04
N ARG A 171 5.41 -6.44 -10.31
CA ARG A 171 5.64 -5.50 -11.41
C ARG A 171 4.50 -4.51 -11.57
N GLN A 172 3.25 -4.99 -11.52
CA GLN A 172 2.08 -4.13 -11.55
C GLN A 172 2.00 -3.21 -10.32
N GLU A 173 2.41 -3.66 -9.13
CA GLU A 173 2.54 -2.78 -7.94
C GLU A 173 3.57 -1.67 -8.16
N ILE A 174 4.74 -1.96 -8.73
CA ILE A 174 5.77 -0.95 -9.01
C ILE A 174 5.22 0.14 -9.95
N ILE A 175 4.54 -0.25 -11.04
CA ILE A 175 3.90 0.69 -11.98
C ILE A 175 2.82 1.53 -11.26
N ARG A 176 2.04 0.91 -10.36
CA ARG A 176 1.03 1.63 -9.56
C ARG A 176 1.66 2.67 -8.64
N ARG A 177 2.77 2.34 -7.97
CA ARG A 177 3.53 3.28 -7.14
C ARG A 177 4.08 4.44 -7.95
N TYR A 178 4.63 4.16 -9.13
CA TYR A 178 5.10 5.21 -10.05
C TYR A 178 4.00 6.23 -10.40
N TYR A 179 2.83 5.77 -10.85
CA TYR A 179 1.71 6.66 -11.17
C TYR A 179 1.17 7.42 -9.96
N GLN A 180 1.11 6.77 -8.79
CA GLN A 180 0.72 7.42 -7.55
C GLN A 180 1.67 8.58 -7.23
N SER A 181 2.99 8.33 -7.25
CA SER A 181 4.00 9.34 -6.96
C SER A 181 4.03 10.47 -7.99
N LEU A 182 3.75 10.19 -9.27
CA LEU A 182 3.58 11.25 -10.28
C LEU A 182 2.41 12.18 -9.92
N CYS A 183 1.28 11.63 -9.47
CA CYS A 183 0.13 12.43 -9.05
C CYS A 183 0.40 13.21 -7.77
N GLU A 184 1.05 12.60 -6.77
CA GLU A 184 1.42 13.25 -5.51
C GLU A 184 2.42 14.39 -5.74
N ARG A 185 3.42 14.19 -6.60
CA ARG A 185 4.33 15.26 -7.04
C ARG A 185 3.56 16.40 -7.70
N ARG A 186 2.61 16.08 -8.59
CA ARG A 186 1.76 17.10 -9.23
C ARG A 186 0.89 17.87 -8.23
N GLN A 187 0.54 17.25 -7.11
CA GLN A 187 -0.20 17.85 -6.00
C GLN A 187 0.70 18.61 -5.01
N GLY A 188 2.02 18.56 -5.18
CA GLY A 188 2.98 19.19 -4.26
C GLY A 188 3.14 18.43 -2.93
N LEU A 189 2.83 17.12 -2.92
CA LEU A 189 2.90 16.25 -1.74
C LEU A 189 4.18 15.42 -1.68
N LEU A 190 4.96 15.39 -2.77
CA LEU A 190 6.12 14.53 -2.93
C LEU A 190 7.23 15.27 -3.69
N GLU A 191 8.47 15.01 -3.29
CA GLU A 191 9.67 15.54 -3.92
C GLU A 191 10.01 14.79 -5.23
N GLU A 192 10.83 15.40 -6.09
CA GLU A 192 11.19 14.86 -7.41
C GLU A 192 12.11 13.64 -7.36
N ASP A 193 12.93 13.53 -6.32
CA ASP A 193 13.87 12.43 -6.09
C ASP A 193 13.17 11.07 -5.91
N VAL A 194 12.00 11.05 -5.27
CA VAL A 194 11.20 9.83 -5.08
C VAL A 194 10.71 9.29 -6.42
N VAL A 195 10.30 10.16 -7.35
CA VAL A 195 9.87 9.75 -8.69
C VAL A 195 11.05 9.14 -9.45
N TYR A 196 12.23 9.77 -9.40
CA TYR A 196 13.42 9.24 -10.03
C TYR A 196 13.83 7.86 -9.48
N LYS A 197 13.73 7.66 -8.16
CA LYS A 197 13.96 6.34 -7.52
C LYS A 197 13.01 5.28 -8.08
N LEU A 198 11.73 5.60 -8.26
CA LEU A 198 10.74 4.69 -8.84
C LEU A 198 11.03 4.37 -10.31
N GLU A 199 11.51 5.32 -11.11
CA GLU A 199 11.93 5.07 -12.49
C GLU A 199 13.11 4.09 -12.56
N LEU A 200 14.08 4.22 -11.64
CA LEU A 200 15.17 3.26 -11.53
C LEU A 200 14.68 1.86 -11.14
N LEU A 201 13.74 1.76 -10.20
CA LEU A 201 13.13 0.48 -9.79
C LEU A 201 12.34 -0.18 -10.92
N MET A 202 11.60 0.61 -11.72
CA MET A 202 10.92 0.11 -12.93
C MET A 202 11.92 -0.48 -13.93
N ASN A 203 13.03 0.23 -14.19
CA ASN A 203 14.09 -0.26 -15.06
C ASN A 203 14.73 -1.55 -14.53
N GLN A 204 14.99 -1.64 -13.23
CA GLN A 204 15.52 -2.85 -12.59
C GLN A 204 14.54 -4.04 -12.66
N ALA A 205 13.24 -3.78 -12.53
CA ALA A 205 12.20 -4.79 -12.68
C ALA A 205 11.91 -5.18 -14.15
N GLY A 206 12.48 -4.42 -15.10
CA GLY A 206 12.31 -4.62 -16.54
C GLY A 206 10.90 -4.27 -17.02
N VAL A 207 10.28 -3.24 -16.44
CA VAL A 207 8.91 -2.80 -16.78
C VAL A 207 8.82 -1.32 -17.09
N SER A 208 7.76 -0.98 -17.79
CA SER A 208 7.40 0.36 -18.25
C SER A 208 5.92 0.62 -18.02
N THR A 209 5.48 1.85 -18.26
CA THR A 209 4.05 2.19 -18.24
C THR A 209 3.23 1.43 -19.29
N ALA A 210 3.87 0.95 -20.37
CA ALA A 210 3.22 0.17 -21.43
C ALA A 210 2.81 -1.24 -20.96
N ASP A 211 3.44 -1.76 -19.91
CA ASP A 211 3.11 -3.07 -19.32
C ASP A 211 1.81 -3.02 -18.49
N ARG A 212 1.14 -1.87 -18.44
CA ARG A 212 -0.19 -1.68 -17.88
C ARG A 212 -1.18 -1.30 -18.99
N PRO A 213 -1.87 -2.26 -19.63
CA PRO A 213 -2.65 -2.03 -20.85
C PRO A 213 -3.75 -0.95 -20.74
N VAL A 214 -4.34 -0.79 -19.55
CA VAL A 214 -5.38 0.22 -19.29
C VAL A 214 -4.88 1.65 -19.42
N VAL A 215 -3.58 1.90 -19.30
CA VAL A 215 -2.98 3.22 -19.50
C VAL A 215 -3.23 3.69 -20.94
N GLN A 216 -2.73 2.91 -21.91
CA GLN A 216 -2.83 3.29 -23.32
C GLN A 216 -4.29 3.41 -23.76
N ALA A 217 -5.14 2.47 -23.34
CA ALA A 217 -6.56 2.51 -23.68
C ALA A 217 -7.29 3.75 -23.14
N ALA A 218 -6.91 4.25 -21.96
CA ALA A 218 -7.47 5.48 -21.42
C ALA A 218 -6.95 6.71 -22.17
N ILE A 219 -5.66 6.75 -22.53
CA ILE A 219 -5.03 7.84 -23.28
C ILE A 219 -5.63 7.93 -24.69
N ASP A 220 -5.66 6.84 -25.45
CA ASP A 220 -6.23 6.79 -26.80
C ASP A 220 -7.70 7.24 -26.81
N ARG A 221 -8.45 6.85 -25.77
CA ARG A 221 -9.84 7.25 -25.62
C ARG A 221 -9.97 8.74 -25.31
N ALA A 222 -9.06 9.30 -24.52
CA ALA A 222 -9.05 10.72 -24.22
C ALA A 222 -8.71 11.55 -25.46
N GLU A 223 -7.69 11.13 -26.22
CA GLU A 223 -7.27 11.78 -27.45
C GLU A 223 -8.36 11.76 -28.53
N SER A 224 -8.94 10.57 -28.79
CA SER A 224 -9.99 10.41 -29.80
C SER A 224 -11.28 11.19 -29.49
N THR A 225 -11.53 11.52 -28.23
CA THR A 225 -12.73 12.24 -27.80
C THR A 225 -12.48 13.72 -27.46
N GLY A 226 -11.21 14.13 -27.34
CA GLY A 226 -10.83 15.46 -26.86
C GLY A 226 -11.27 15.75 -25.42
N MET A 227 -11.63 14.73 -24.64
CA MET A 227 -12.17 14.86 -23.29
C MET A 227 -11.54 13.81 -22.36
N PRO A 228 -11.52 14.02 -21.03
CA PRO A 228 -11.02 13.00 -20.11
C PRO A 228 -11.71 11.66 -20.30
N ALA A 229 -10.93 10.59 -20.20
CA ALA A 229 -11.38 9.21 -20.34
C ALA A 229 -10.74 8.33 -19.28
N ALA A 230 -11.30 7.14 -19.10
CA ALA A 230 -10.77 6.13 -18.20
C ALA A 230 -10.96 4.74 -18.82
N ALA A 231 -10.15 3.78 -18.39
CA ALA A 231 -10.21 2.39 -18.83
C ALA A 231 -10.10 1.43 -17.64
N ILE A 232 -10.65 0.23 -17.79
CA ILE A 232 -10.58 -0.87 -16.83
C ILE A 232 -10.36 -2.18 -17.56
N GLN A 233 -9.53 -3.05 -17.02
CA GLN A 233 -9.37 -4.43 -17.46
C GLN A 233 -10.22 -5.33 -16.56
N LEU A 234 -11.15 -6.04 -17.17
CA LEU A 234 -12.06 -6.98 -16.50
C LEU A 234 -11.37 -8.32 -16.21
N PRO A 235 -11.96 -9.20 -15.37
CA PRO A 235 -11.35 -10.48 -14.99
C PRO A 235 -11.04 -11.42 -16.17
N ASP A 236 -11.75 -11.29 -17.28
CA ASP A 236 -11.52 -12.05 -18.52
C ASP A 236 -10.43 -11.43 -19.42
N GLY A 237 -9.83 -10.32 -18.99
CA GLY A 237 -8.81 -9.57 -19.72
C GLY A 237 -9.38 -8.52 -20.67
N GLN A 238 -10.70 -8.43 -20.85
CA GLN A 238 -11.31 -7.44 -21.73
C GLN A 238 -11.09 -6.02 -21.19
N ILE A 239 -10.64 -5.12 -22.07
CA ILE A 239 -10.50 -3.69 -21.74
C ILE A 239 -11.78 -2.95 -22.10
N VAL A 240 -12.37 -2.27 -21.11
CA VAL A 240 -13.54 -1.43 -21.27
C VAL A 240 -13.15 0.03 -21.01
N THR A 241 -13.69 0.96 -21.79
CA THR A 241 -13.42 2.39 -21.64
C THR A 241 -14.67 3.19 -21.29
N GLY A 242 -14.46 4.32 -20.62
CA GLY A 242 -15.46 5.33 -20.30
C GLY A 242 -14.96 6.70 -20.76
N LYS A 243 -15.86 7.51 -21.32
CA LYS A 243 -15.54 8.88 -21.73
C LYS A 243 -16.42 9.88 -20.99
N THR A 244 -15.90 11.09 -20.80
CA THR A 244 -16.71 12.19 -20.29
C THR A 244 -17.82 12.53 -21.30
N SER A 245 -19.02 12.82 -20.80
CA SER A 245 -20.17 13.27 -21.58
C SER A 245 -20.83 14.48 -20.91
N ASN A 246 -21.99 14.90 -21.41
CA ASN A 246 -22.79 15.96 -20.78
C ASN A 246 -23.41 15.49 -19.45
N LEU A 247 -23.69 14.19 -19.31
CA LEU A 247 -24.35 13.62 -18.13
C LEU A 247 -23.35 13.05 -17.12
N LEU A 248 -22.31 12.37 -17.62
CA LEU A 248 -21.41 11.55 -16.80
C LEU A 248 -19.96 12.01 -16.91
N GLY A 249 -19.24 11.96 -15.79
CA GLY A 249 -17.77 11.90 -15.80
C GLY A 249 -17.26 10.59 -16.41
N CYS A 250 -16.01 10.57 -16.84
CA CYS A 250 -15.37 9.37 -17.41
C CYS A 250 -15.35 8.18 -16.44
N SER A 251 -15.10 8.43 -15.15
CA SER A 251 -15.12 7.45 -14.06
C SER A 251 -16.49 6.78 -13.90
N ALA A 252 -17.55 7.58 -13.84
CA ALA A 252 -18.93 7.12 -13.80
C ALA A 252 -19.33 6.33 -15.06
N ALA A 253 -18.98 6.83 -16.24
CA ALA A 253 -19.27 6.16 -17.50
C ALA A 253 -18.53 4.81 -17.60
N LEU A 254 -17.27 4.77 -17.19
CA LEU A 254 -16.46 3.55 -17.14
C LEU A 254 -17.13 2.49 -16.25
N LEU A 255 -17.56 2.89 -15.05
CA LEU A 255 -18.21 1.99 -14.10
C LEU A 255 -19.48 1.36 -14.71
N LEU A 256 -20.37 2.17 -15.29
CA LEU A 256 -21.59 1.65 -15.92
C LEU A 256 -21.27 0.73 -17.11
N ASN A 257 -20.29 1.08 -17.94
CA ASN A 257 -19.89 0.24 -19.07
C ASN A 257 -19.32 -1.10 -18.61
N ALA A 258 -18.48 -1.10 -17.56
CA ALA A 258 -17.92 -2.31 -16.98
C ALA A 258 -19.01 -3.24 -16.44
N LEU A 259 -19.97 -2.69 -15.68
CA LEU A 259 -21.10 -3.47 -15.14
C LEU A 259 -22.00 -4.03 -16.23
N LYS A 260 -22.20 -3.29 -17.33
CA LYS A 260 -22.94 -3.80 -18.50
C LYS A 260 -22.25 -5.01 -19.11
N VAL A 261 -20.94 -4.90 -19.36
CA VAL A 261 -20.16 -5.98 -19.96
C VAL A 261 -20.18 -7.23 -19.07
N LEU A 262 -19.91 -7.08 -17.77
CA LEU A 262 -19.96 -8.17 -16.81
C LEU A 262 -21.36 -8.82 -16.70
N GLY A 263 -22.41 -8.03 -16.85
CA GLY A 263 -23.79 -8.51 -16.82
C GLY A 263 -24.31 -9.05 -18.15
N GLY A 264 -23.51 -9.05 -19.22
CA GLY A 264 -23.97 -9.41 -20.57
C GLY A 264 -25.02 -8.45 -21.14
N ILE A 265 -25.06 -7.21 -20.66
CA ILE A 265 -26.04 -6.18 -21.02
C ILE A 265 -25.53 -5.41 -22.24
N HIS A 266 -26.37 -5.27 -23.25
CA HIS A 266 -26.03 -4.54 -24.47
C HIS A 266 -25.66 -3.07 -24.16
N HIS A 267 -24.65 -2.55 -24.87
CA HIS A 267 -24.09 -1.21 -24.62
C HIS A 267 -25.15 -0.09 -24.64
N ASP A 268 -26.08 -0.17 -25.58
CA ASP A 268 -27.11 0.86 -25.80
C ASP A 268 -28.24 0.86 -24.77
N ILE A 269 -28.30 -0.12 -23.86
CA ILE A 269 -29.34 -0.17 -22.83
C ILE A 269 -29.05 0.87 -21.76
N HIS A 270 -29.98 1.80 -21.53
CA HIS A 270 -29.87 2.77 -20.44
C HIS A 270 -30.25 2.12 -19.10
N LEU A 271 -29.27 1.99 -18.19
CA LEU A 271 -29.49 1.42 -16.85
C LEU A 271 -30.19 2.39 -15.90
N ILE A 272 -29.96 3.68 -16.09
CA ILE A 272 -30.48 4.75 -15.23
C ILE A 272 -31.33 5.67 -16.09
N SER A 273 -32.60 5.82 -15.72
CA SER A 273 -33.54 6.70 -16.42
C SER A 273 -33.17 8.17 -16.21
N PRO A 274 -33.34 9.05 -17.22
CA PRO A 274 -33.19 10.50 -17.04
C PRO A 274 -33.99 11.07 -15.87
N ILE A 275 -35.16 10.51 -15.55
CA ILE A 275 -36.02 10.92 -14.43
C ILE A 275 -35.29 10.79 -13.07
N VAL A 276 -34.33 9.88 -12.96
CA VAL A 276 -33.50 9.70 -11.74
C VAL A 276 -32.30 10.66 -11.75
N ILE A 277 -31.72 10.93 -12.93
CA ILE A 277 -30.52 11.75 -13.09
C ILE A 277 -30.82 13.25 -12.96
N GLU A 278 -31.88 13.73 -13.61
CA GLU A 278 -32.21 15.16 -13.72
C GLU A 278 -32.39 15.85 -12.35
N PRO A 279 -33.08 15.26 -11.35
CA PRO A 279 -33.19 15.86 -10.03
C PRO A 279 -31.84 16.06 -9.35
N ILE A 280 -30.92 15.10 -9.49
CA ILE A 280 -29.56 15.18 -8.91
C ILE A 280 -28.78 16.31 -9.59
N GLN A 281 -28.84 16.41 -10.92
CA GLN A 281 -28.17 17.49 -11.65
C GLN A 281 -28.75 18.87 -11.30
N LYS A 282 -30.06 18.98 -11.13
CA LYS A 282 -30.74 20.21 -10.74
C LYS A 282 -30.31 20.65 -9.33
N LEU A 283 -30.28 19.72 -8.38
CA LEU A 283 -29.78 19.96 -7.03
C LEU A 283 -28.34 20.50 -7.07
N LYS A 284 -27.44 19.84 -7.80
CA LYS A 284 -26.03 20.26 -7.91
C LYS A 284 -25.88 21.66 -8.48
N THR A 285 -26.62 21.98 -9.54
CA THR A 285 -26.41 23.21 -10.31
C THR A 285 -27.23 24.40 -9.86
N LYS A 286 -28.52 24.20 -9.57
CA LYS A 286 -29.44 25.29 -9.23
C LYS A 286 -29.49 25.57 -7.73
N ASP A 287 -29.51 24.52 -6.91
CA ASP A 287 -29.77 24.66 -5.48
C ASP A 287 -28.46 24.74 -4.67
N LEU A 288 -27.44 23.97 -5.06
CA LEU A 288 -26.10 23.96 -4.43
C LEU A 288 -25.08 24.89 -5.12
N GLY A 289 -25.47 25.54 -6.23
CA GLY A 289 -24.63 26.52 -6.95
C GLY A 289 -23.40 25.94 -7.63
N GLY A 290 -23.33 24.62 -7.85
CA GLY A 290 -22.24 23.97 -8.55
C GLY A 290 -22.25 24.26 -10.06
N HIS A 291 -21.07 24.39 -10.67
CA HIS A 291 -20.96 24.64 -12.11
C HIS A 291 -20.85 23.37 -12.97
N ASN A 292 -20.64 22.21 -12.35
CA ASN A 292 -20.47 20.93 -13.06
C ASN A 292 -21.72 20.06 -12.86
N PRO A 293 -22.57 19.87 -13.89
CA PRO A 293 -23.76 19.02 -13.80
C PRO A 293 -23.44 17.53 -13.84
N ARG A 294 -22.18 17.14 -14.09
CA ARG A 294 -21.82 15.73 -14.25
C ARG A 294 -21.90 14.99 -12.92
N LEU A 295 -22.38 13.76 -12.99
CA LEU A 295 -22.46 12.88 -11.84
C LEU A 295 -21.12 12.21 -11.54
N HIS A 296 -20.77 12.14 -10.26
CA HIS A 296 -19.67 11.35 -9.73
C HIS A 296 -20.06 9.87 -9.60
N THR A 297 -19.07 9.00 -9.38
CA THR A 297 -19.27 7.56 -9.28
C THR A 297 -20.20 7.14 -8.13
N ASP A 298 -20.14 7.82 -6.98
CA ASP A 298 -21.01 7.56 -5.84
C ASP A 298 -22.47 7.93 -6.12
N GLU A 299 -22.71 9.11 -6.70
CA GLU A 299 -24.03 9.57 -7.16
C GLU A 299 -24.62 8.59 -8.19
N ILE A 300 -23.78 8.03 -9.06
CA ILE A 300 -24.20 7.03 -10.05
C ILE A 300 -24.53 5.69 -9.42
N LEU A 301 -23.78 5.24 -8.42
CA LEU A 301 -24.13 4.03 -7.68
C LEU A 301 -25.45 4.18 -6.92
N ILE A 302 -25.71 5.36 -6.34
CA ILE A 302 -26.99 5.68 -5.70
C ILE A 302 -28.12 5.66 -6.74
N ALA A 303 -27.95 6.33 -7.87
CA ALA A 303 -28.95 6.37 -8.94
C ALA A 303 -29.21 4.98 -9.55
N LEU A 304 -28.17 4.16 -9.69
CA LEU A 304 -28.29 2.76 -10.12
C LEU A 304 -29.06 1.93 -9.10
N SER A 305 -28.83 2.14 -7.79
CA SER A 305 -29.56 1.48 -6.70
C SER A 305 -31.05 1.78 -6.74
N ILE A 306 -31.39 3.05 -6.91
CA ILE A 306 -32.80 3.48 -7.05
C ILE A 306 -33.42 2.84 -8.30
N SER A 307 -32.67 2.80 -9.41
CA SER A 307 -33.16 2.21 -10.67
C SER A 307 -33.36 0.69 -10.55
N ALA A 308 -32.51 -0.01 -9.81
CA ALA A 308 -32.61 -1.45 -9.58
C ALA A 308 -33.93 -1.87 -8.92
N ALA A 309 -34.57 -1.00 -8.14
CA ALA A 309 -35.86 -1.28 -7.53
C ALA A 309 -37.01 -1.50 -8.54
N THR A 310 -36.87 -1.01 -9.77
CA THR A 310 -37.93 -1.07 -10.81
C THR A 310 -37.44 -1.52 -12.18
N ASN A 311 -36.12 -1.67 -12.36
CA ASN A 311 -35.50 -2.11 -13.60
C ASN A 311 -34.62 -3.35 -13.35
N PRO A 312 -35.07 -4.55 -13.75
CA PRO A 312 -34.31 -5.79 -13.60
C PRO A 312 -32.92 -5.76 -14.26
N THR A 313 -32.74 -4.95 -15.31
CA THR A 313 -31.44 -4.80 -15.99
C THR A 313 -30.46 -3.98 -15.14
N ALA A 314 -30.95 -2.97 -14.41
CA ALA A 314 -30.15 -2.20 -13.47
C ALA A 314 -29.77 -3.04 -12.24
N GLU A 315 -30.68 -3.88 -11.76
CA GLU A 315 -30.40 -4.85 -10.70
C GLU A 315 -29.33 -5.87 -11.13
N LEU A 316 -29.45 -6.42 -12.36
CA LEU A 316 -28.45 -7.31 -12.93
C LEU A 316 -27.05 -6.68 -12.97
N ALA A 317 -26.96 -5.42 -13.41
CA ALA A 317 -25.71 -4.67 -13.43
C ALA A 317 -25.16 -4.44 -12.02
N MET A 318 -26.01 -4.08 -11.06
CA MET A 318 -25.61 -3.86 -9.66
C MET A 318 -25.03 -5.13 -9.03
N ASN A 319 -25.58 -6.30 -9.34
CA ASN A 319 -25.10 -7.60 -8.86
C ASN A 319 -23.67 -7.93 -9.34
N GLN A 320 -23.14 -7.22 -10.36
CA GLN A 320 -21.78 -7.43 -10.86
C GLN A 320 -20.71 -6.63 -10.12
N LEU A 321 -21.08 -5.70 -9.23
CA LEU A 321 -20.12 -4.87 -8.47
C LEU A 321 -19.00 -5.67 -7.79
N PRO A 322 -19.26 -6.85 -7.16
CA PRO A 322 -18.19 -7.64 -6.53
C PRO A 322 -17.10 -8.11 -7.49
N LEU A 323 -17.41 -8.28 -8.78
CA LEU A 323 -16.47 -8.75 -9.80
C LEU A 323 -15.44 -7.67 -10.21
N LEU A 324 -15.65 -6.42 -9.81
CA LEU A 324 -14.69 -5.33 -10.05
C LEU A 324 -13.47 -5.40 -9.10
N ARG A 325 -13.56 -6.15 -8.00
CA ARG A 325 -12.48 -6.25 -7.03
C ARG A 325 -11.23 -6.87 -7.68
N GLY A 326 -10.10 -6.20 -7.54
CA GLY A 326 -8.82 -6.61 -8.13
C GLY A 326 -8.65 -6.22 -9.60
N CYS A 327 -9.65 -5.61 -10.24
CA CYS A 327 -9.50 -5.09 -11.59
C CYS A 327 -8.54 -3.90 -11.62
N GLU A 328 -7.76 -3.80 -12.68
CA GLU A 328 -6.85 -2.69 -12.94
C GLU A 328 -7.56 -1.59 -13.72
N ALA A 329 -7.47 -0.34 -13.26
CA ALA A 329 -8.06 0.81 -13.94
C ALA A 329 -7.05 1.95 -14.10
N HIS A 330 -7.28 2.80 -15.09
CA HIS A 330 -6.52 4.01 -15.31
C HIS A 330 -7.41 5.17 -15.76
N SER A 331 -7.09 6.38 -15.32
CA SER A 331 -7.76 7.62 -15.72
C SER A 331 -6.78 8.56 -16.40
N SER A 332 -7.17 9.17 -17.51
CA SER A 332 -6.35 10.15 -18.24
C SER A 332 -6.20 11.49 -17.49
N VAL A 333 -6.81 11.64 -16.31
CA VAL A 333 -6.70 12.79 -15.42
C VAL A 333 -6.74 12.36 -13.96
N ILE A 334 -6.21 13.20 -13.07
CA ILE A 334 -6.38 13.07 -11.62
C ILE A 334 -7.87 13.19 -11.29
N LEU A 335 -8.43 12.13 -10.69
CA LEU A 335 -9.83 12.09 -10.28
C LEU A 335 -10.09 12.85 -8.97
N SER A 336 -11.36 13.18 -8.73
CA SER A 336 -11.78 13.74 -7.44
C SER A 336 -11.57 12.74 -6.31
N GLN A 337 -11.46 13.25 -5.07
CA GLN A 337 -11.34 12.39 -3.88
C GLN A 337 -12.55 11.46 -3.72
N VAL A 338 -13.75 11.92 -4.11
CA VAL A 338 -14.98 11.13 -4.11
C VAL A 338 -14.85 9.92 -5.03
N ASP A 339 -14.43 10.14 -6.29
CA ASP A 339 -14.28 9.06 -7.26
C ASP A 339 -13.18 8.06 -6.85
N ASN A 340 -12.04 8.57 -6.38
CA ASN A 340 -10.94 7.73 -5.92
C ASN A 340 -11.36 6.85 -4.71
N SER A 341 -12.06 7.45 -3.74
CA SER A 341 -12.59 6.73 -2.57
C SER A 341 -13.58 5.63 -2.97
N THR A 342 -14.43 5.90 -3.96
CA THR A 342 -15.42 4.92 -4.47
C THR A 342 -14.72 3.73 -5.12
N PHE A 343 -13.77 3.95 -6.04
CA PHE A 343 -13.01 2.85 -6.65
C PHE A 343 -12.23 2.04 -5.60
N LYS A 344 -11.64 2.71 -4.61
CA LYS A 344 -10.95 2.04 -3.49
C LYS A 344 -11.89 1.15 -2.68
N LYS A 345 -13.12 1.59 -2.41
CA LYS A 345 -14.15 0.76 -1.71
C LYS A 345 -14.59 -0.44 -2.54
N LEU A 346 -14.64 -0.30 -3.87
CA LEU A 346 -14.90 -1.40 -4.80
C LEU A 346 -13.71 -2.36 -4.93
N GLY A 347 -12.53 -1.99 -4.41
CA GLY A 347 -11.31 -2.79 -4.52
C GLY A 347 -10.68 -2.76 -5.91
N VAL A 348 -10.95 -1.72 -6.69
CA VAL A 348 -10.33 -1.50 -8.01
C VAL A 348 -8.98 -0.80 -7.80
N HIS A 349 -7.95 -1.29 -8.50
CA HIS A 349 -6.62 -0.70 -8.48
C HIS A 349 -6.54 0.43 -9.52
N LEU A 350 -6.84 1.65 -9.08
CA LEU A 350 -6.86 2.84 -9.93
C LEU A 350 -5.51 3.56 -9.96
N THR A 351 -5.03 3.89 -11.16
CA THR A 351 -3.96 4.87 -11.40
C THR A 351 -4.48 6.05 -12.23
N CYS A 352 -3.74 7.16 -12.26
CA CYS A 352 -4.13 8.36 -13.02
C CYS A 352 -2.90 8.98 -13.71
N GLU A 353 -3.11 9.60 -14.86
CA GLU A 353 -2.16 10.56 -15.42
C GLU A 353 -2.03 11.79 -14.50
N PRO A 354 -0.83 12.38 -14.34
CA PRO A 354 -0.58 13.54 -13.47
C PRO A 354 -1.07 14.87 -14.10
N THR A 355 -2.29 14.84 -14.64
CA THR A 355 -2.93 15.96 -15.34
C THR A 355 -4.28 16.28 -14.71
N TYR A 356 -4.55 17.56 -14.44
CA TYR A 356 -5.87 18.00 -13.97
C TYR A 356 -6.83 18.20 -15.14
N GLN A 357 -8.10 17.86 -14.94
CA GLN A 357 -9.16 18.12 -15.93
C GLN A 357 -9.33 19.62 -16.25
N THR A 358 -9.05 20.49 -15.29
CA THR A 358 -9.16 21.95 -15.47
C THR A 358 -7.88 22.65 -15.05
N LYS A 359 -7.59 23.82 -15.63
CA LYS A 359 -6.42 24.65 -15.25
C LYS A 359 -6.55 25.29 -13.84
N LYS A 360 -7.60 24.97 -13.06
CA LYS A 360 -7.79 25.52 -11.72
C LYS A 360 -6.97 24.70 -10.72
N LEU A 361 -6.13 25.36 -9.94
CA LEU A 361 -5.23 24.75 -8.95
C LEU A 361 -5.91 24.02 -7.79
N TYR A 362 -7.24 24.15 -7.61
CA TYR A 362 -7.97 23.57 -6.49
C TYR A 362 -9.17 22.76 -6.98
N HIS A 363 -9.19 21.48 -6.63
CA HIS A 363 -10.35 20.59 -6.69
C HIS A 363 -10.76 20.28 -5.24
N LYS A 364 -11.84 20.89 -4.76
CA LYS A 364 -12.53 20.45 -3.53
C LYS A 364 -13.67 19.53 -3.91
#